data_AF-A0A7V1HYN1-F1
#
_entry.id   AF-A0A7V1HYN1-F1
#
_cell.length_a   1.000
_cell.length_b   1.000
_cell.length_c   1.000
_cell.angle_alpha   90.00
_cell.angle_beta   90.00
_cell.angle_gamma   90.00
#
_symmetry.space_group_name_H-M   'P 1'
#
loop_
_entity.id
_entity.type
_entity.pdbx_description
1 polymer ?
#
loop_
_entity_poly.entity_id
_entity_poly.type
_entity_poly.pdbx_seq_one_letter_code
_entity_poly.pdbx_strand_id
1 'polypeptide(L)'
;MGKSHWQLYFGIALIAVSAALYFAHYLLFHDAHHILIYLVGDIAFVPIEVLLVTLIIHKMIEEKEKRKIKEKLNMVVGVFFSEIGTELLKIISPLDKNREQIKEDMVTGNDWGRKDFKRVLKKIESYKFKIVADEKNLEILQTLLHSKRDFLIKLLENPAMLEHDKFTDILRAVFHLEDELAKRINIHEISPQDKAHIEADIKRAYKPLVLEWVSYLEYLKRQHPYYFLFAVLTSPFSKNNLAPES
;
A
#
# COMPACT_ATOMS: atom_id res chain seq x y z
N MET A 1 26.46 -8.61 19.68
CA MET A 1 25.67 -9.65 18.98
C MET A 1 26.64 -10.70 18.46
N GLY A 2 26.73 -11.86 19.13
CA GLY A 2 27.67 -12.92 18.76
C GLY A 2 27.34 -13.49 17.39
N LYS A 3 28.30 -13.51 16.47
CA LYS A 3 28.16 -14.19 15.18
C LYS A 3 27.92 -15.67 15.47
N SER A 4 26.74 -16.18 15.10
CA SER A 4 26.36 -17.55 15.40
C SER A 4 27.17 -18.51 14.54
N HIS A 5 28.17 -19.16 15.13
CA HIS A 5 29.08 -20.11 14.48
C HIS A 5 28.43 -21.44 14.05
N TRP A 6 27.11 -21.59 14.23
CA TRP A 6 26.39 -22.82 13.94
C TRP A 6 26.52 -23.24 12.46
N GLN A 7 26.56 -22.27 11.54
CA GLN A 7 26.69 -22.52 10.10
C GLN A 7 28.04 -23.20 9.78
N LEU A 8 29.10 -22.82 10.48
CA LEU A 8 30.43 -23.41 10.32
C LEU A 8 30.45 -24.84 10.83
N TYR A 9 29.95 -25.09 12.04
CA TYR A 9 29.87 -26.44 12.60
C TYR A 9 28.98 -27.36 11.76
N PHE A 10 27.86 -26.84 11.26
CA PHE A 10 26.96 -27.58 10.38
C PHE A 10 27.66 -27.92 9.05
N GLY A 11 28.37 -26.97 8.44
CA GLY A 11 29.17 -27.22 7.23
C GLY A 11 30.24 -28.29 7.44
N ILE A 12 30.99 -28.22 8.55
CA ILE A 12 32.02 -29.23 8.90
C ILE A 12 31.37 -30.61 9.09
N ALA A 13 30.24 -30.68 9.80
CA ALA A 13 29.51 -31.93 10.02
C ALA A 13 29.05 -32.55 8.69
N LEU A 14 28.52 -31.76 7.76
CA LEU A 14 28.12 -32.24 6.43
C LEU A 14 29.31 -32.78 5.63
N ILE A 15 30.46 -32.09 5.66
CA ILE A 15 31.68 -32.57 5.00
C ILE A 15 32.15 -33.90 5.63
N ALA A 16 32.14 -34.01 6.96
CA ALA A 16 32.51 -35.23 7.66
C ALA A 16 31.57 -36.41 7.34
N VAL A 17 30.25 -36.16 7.28
CA VAL A 17 29.27 -37.17 6.88
C VAL A 17 29.48 -37.59 5.43
N SER A 18 29.69 -36.64 4.51
CA SER A 18 30.00 -36.94 3.11
C SER A 18 31.25 -37.81 2.96
N ALA A 19 32.34 -37.46 3.66
CA ALA A 19 33.56 -38.25 3.68
C ALA A 19 33.35 -39.67 4.24
N ALA A 20 32.58 -39.81 5.33
CA ALA A 20 32.25 -41.11 5.91
C ALA A 20 31.42 -41.98 4.95
N LEU A 21 30.48 -41.39 4.22
CA LEU A 21 29.68 -42.10 3.21
C LEU A 21 30.54 -42.59 2.03
N TYR A 22 31.43 -41.74 1.50
CA TYR A 22 32.36 -42.15 0.45
C TYR A 22 33.32 -43.25 0.92
N PHE A 23 33.81 -43.17 2.16
CA PHE A 23 34.66 -44.21 2.74
C PHE A 23 33.93 -45.55 2.91
N ALA A 24 32.68 -45.52 3.41
CA ALA A 24 31.85 -46.72 3.51
C ALA A 24 31.54 -47.33 2.14
N HIS A 25 31.24 -46.52 1.12
CA HIS A 25 31.06 -46.98 -0.25
C HIS A 25 32.34 -47.68 -0.78
N TYR A 26 33.51 -47.09 -0.53
CA TYR A 26 34.77 -47.71 -0.91
C TYR A 26 34.99 -49.05 -0.21
N LEU A 27 34.72 -49.18 1.10
CA LEU A 27 34.87 -50.45 1.82
C LEU A 27 33.92 -51.55 1.32
N LEU A 28 32.72 -51.20 0.83
CA LEU A 28 31.76 -52.18 0.33
C LEU A 28 32.08 -52.66 -1.09
N PHE A 29 32.48 -51.74 -1.98
CA PHE A 29 32.63 -52.03 -3.42
C PHE A 29 34.08 -52.11 -3.90
N HIS A 30 35.05 -51.61 -3.12
CA HIS A 30 36.48 -51.55 -3.44
C HIS A 30 36.82 -50.89 -4.79
N ASP A 31 35.90 -50.08 -5.34
CA ASP A 31 36.04 -49.42 -6.64
C ASP A 31 36.16 -47.91 -6.47
N ALA A 32 37.41 -47.43 -6.40
CA ALA A 32 37.72 -46.00 -6.34
C ALA A 32 37.49 -45.29 -7.68
N HIS A 33 37.55 -46.01 -8.80
CA HIS A 33 37.40 -45.42 -10.14
C HIS A 33 35.95 -44.98 -10.37
N HIS A 34 35.01 -45.83 -9.95
CA HIS A 34 33.58 -45.50 -10.00
C HIS A 34 33.29 -44.23 -9.19
N ILE A 35 33.79 -44.15 -7.95
CA ILE A 35 33.62 -42.95 -7.10
C ILE A 35 34.19 -41.70 -7.78
N LEU A 36 35.37 -41.81 -8.41
CA LEU A 36 36.05 -40.68 -9.03
C LEU A 36 35.29 -40.13 -10.25
N ILE A 37 34.71 -41.00 -11.08
CA ILE A 37 33.92 -40.57 -12.25
C ILE A 37 32.67 -39.79 -11.81
N TYR A 38 31.93 -40.30 -10.82
CA TYR A 38 30.74 -39.59 -10.30
C TYR A 38 31.13 -38.29 -9.59
N LEU A 39 32.23 -38.27 -8.85
CA LEU A 39 32.74 -37.04 -8.21
C LEU A 39 33.02 -35.94 -9.24
N VAL A 40 33.64 -36.29 -10.38
CA VAL A 40 33.88 -35.32 -11.47
C VAL A 40 32.55 -34.84 -12.06
N GLY A 41 31.58 -35.73 -12.23
CA GLY A 41 30.22 -35.39 -12.67
C GLY A 41 29.52 -34.42 -11.73
N ASP A 42 29.56 -34.68 -10.42
CA ASP A 42 28.99 -33.82 -9.39
C ASP A 42 29.65 -32.44 -9.41
N ILE A 43 30.98 -32.37 -9.44
CA ILE A 43 31.73 -31.11 -9.53
C ILE A 43 31.37 -30.34 -10.80
N ALA A 44 31.22 -31.02 -11.93
CA ALA A 44 30.82 -30.40 -13.19
C ALA A 44 29.37 -29.86 -13.16
N PHE A 45 28.50 -30.43 -12.31
CA PHE A 45 27.11 -29.98 -12.14
C PHE A 45 26.97 -28.82 -11.14
N VAL A 46 27.92 -28.63 -10.20
CA VAL A 46 27.91 -27.54 -9.20
C VAL A 46 27.58 -26.16 -9.80
N PRO A 47 28.11 -25.72 -10.96
CA PRO A 47 27.76 -24.41 -11.52
C PRO A 47 26.27 -24.28 -11.85
N ILE A 48 25.62 -25.35 -12.33
CA ILE A 48 24.19 -25.37 -12.65
C ILE A 48 23.37 -25.36 -11.36
N GLU A 49 23.77 -26.15 -10.37
CA GLU A 49 23.13 -26.18 -9.05
C GLU A 49 23.19 -24.82 -8.36
N VAL A 50 24.37 -24.20 -8.31
CA VAL A 50 24.56 -22.87 -7.71
C VAL A 50 23.72 -21.82 -8.44
N LEU A 51 23.67 -21.85 -9.78
CA LEU A 51 22.81 -20.95 -10.55
C LEU A 51 21.34 -21.11 -10.17
N LEU A 52 20.83 -22.34 -10.16
CA LEU A 52 19.43 -22.64 -9.89
C LEU A 52 19.05 -22.23 -8.46
N VAL A 53 19.84 -22.66 -7.47
CA VAL A 53 19.61 -22.33 -6.06
C VAL A 53 19.68 -20.83 -5.83
N THR A 54 20.66 -20.14 -6.44
CA THR A 54 20.80 -18.69 -6.30
C THR A 54 19.61 -17.95 -6.89
N LEU A 55 19.13 -18.31 -8.08
CA LEU A 55 17.96 -17.66 -8.71
C LEU A 55 16.69 -17.86 -7.87
N ILE A 56 16.47 -19.06 -7.33
CA ILE A 56 15.32 -19.36 -6.48
C ILE A 56 15.40 -18.56 -5.18
N ILE A 57 16.54 -18.60 -4.48
CA ILE A 57 16.74 -17.89 -3.21
C ILE A 57 16.60 -16.38 -3.44
N HIS A 58 17.22 -15.83 -4.48
CA HIS A 58 17.14 -14.41 -4.79
C HIS A 58 15.70 -13.96 -5.02
N LYS A 59 14.95 -14.70 -5.85
CA LYS A 59 13.54 -14.41 -6.09
C LYS A 59 12.70 -14.49 -4.80
N MET A 60 12.94 -15.49 -3.94
CA MET A 60 12.25 -15.62 -2.66
C MET A 60 12.55 -14.43 -1.72
N ILE A 61 13.81 -13.98 -1.68
CA ILE A 61 14.23 -12.81 -0.91
C ILE A 61 13.55 -11.55 -1.45
N GLU A 62 13.61 -11.30 -2.76
CA GLU A 62 12.95 -10.15 -3.39
C GLU A 62 11.45 -10.12 -3.08
N GLU A 63 10.74 -11.25 -3.20
CA GLU A 63 9.31 -11.31 -2.91
C GLU A 63 9.02 -11.02 -1.44
N LYS A 64 9.89 -11.47 -0.53
CA LYS A 64 9.77 -11.17 0.91
C LYS A 64 10.00 -9.69 1.19
N GLU A 65 11.00 -9.07 0.56
CA GLU A 65 11.28 -7.64 0.70
C GLU A 65 10.13 -6.80 0.15
N LYS A 66 9.65 -7.09 -1.07
CA LYS A 66 8.49 -6.43 -1.67
C LYS A 66 7.25 -6.52 -0.79
N ARG A 67 6.98 -7.67 -0.16
CA ARG A 67 5.87 -7.82 0.81
C ARG A 67 6.05 -6.92 2.02
N LYS A 68 7.25 -6.90 2.61
CA LYS A 68 7.55 -6.09 3.80
C LYS A 68 7.43 -4.58 3.53
N ILE A 69 7.92 -4.12 2.38
CA ILE A 69 7.76 -2.74 1.92
C ILE A 69 6.28 -2.41 1.79
N LYS A 70 5.51 -3.26 1.10
CA LYS A 70 4.07 -3.05 0.90
C LYS A 70 3.30 -3.00 2.22
N GLU A 71 3.63 -3.85 3.18
CA GLU A 71 3.04 -3.81 4.53
C GLU A 71 3.37 -2.49 5.23
N LYS A 72 4.63 -2.04 5.17
CA LYS A 72 5.05 -0.76 5.72
C LYS A 72 4.32 0.42 5.10
N LEU A 73 4.14 0.43 3.77
CA LEU A 73 3.35 1.44 3.10
C LEU A 73 1.90 1.45 3.60
N ASN A 74 1.25 0.29 3.69
CA ASN A 74 -0.14 0.21 4.16
C ASN A 74 -0.29 0.69 5.61
N MET A 75 0.73 0.53 6.46
CA MET A 75 0.74 1.16 7.79
C MET A 75 0.76 2.69 7.69
N VAL A 76 1.57 3.27 6.81
CA VAL A 76 1.62 4.73 6.57
C VAL A 76 0.30 5.25 6.00
N VAL A 77 -0.28 4.55 5.03
CA VAL A 77 -1.62 4.83 4.48
C VAL A 77 -2.66 4.81 5.60
N GLY A 78 -2.55 3.86 6.53
CA GLY A 78 -3.42 3.80 7.70
C GLY A 78 -3.33 5.01 8.61
N VAL A 79 -2.10 5.47 8.91
CA VAL A 79 -1.88 6.71 9.68
C VAL A 79 -2.47 7.92 8.95
N PHE A 80 -2.30 8.00 7.62
CA PHE A 80 -2.90 9.07 6.83
C PHE A 80 -4.43 9.06 6.91
N PHE A 81 -5.08 7.90 6.74
CA PHE A 81 -6.54 7.83 6.80
C PHE A 81 -7.10 8.05 8.21
N SER A 82 -6.37 7.70 9.27
CA SER A 82 -6.79 7.98 10.66
C SER A 82 -6.66 9.46 11.02
N GLU A 83 -5.67 10.17 10.47
CA GLU A 83 -5.39 11.56 10.84
C GLU A 83 -6.11 12.61 9.98
N ILE A 84 -6.22 12.36 8.66
CA ILE A 84 -6.75 13.38 7.73
C ILE A 84 -7.57 12.78 6.58
N GLY A 85 -7.20 11.62 6.05
CA GLY A 85 -7.80 11.09 4.82
C GLY A 85 -9.30 10.81 4.95
N THR A 86 -9.75 10.29 6.09
CA THR A 86 -11.18 10.02 6.32
C THR A 86 -11.99 11.32 6.46
N GLU A 87 -11.44 12.33 7.14
CA GLU A 87 -12.09 13.64 7.28
C GLU A 87 -12.14 14.39 5.95
N LEU A 88 -11.08 14.32 5.13
CA LEU A 88 -11.10 14.85 3.77
C LEU A 88 -12.20 14.21 2.92
N LEU A 89 -12.37 12.89 2.99
CA LEU A 89 -13.47 12.21 2.31
C LEU A 89 -14.84 12.69 2.80
N LYS A 90 -15.01 12.93 4.12
CA LYS A 90 -16.26 13.44 4.69
C LYS A 90 -16.60 14.85 4.23
N ILE A 91 -15.62 15.73 4.13
CA ILE A 91 -15.82 17.11 3.69
C ILE A 91 -16.03 17.18 2.18
N ILE A 92 -15.27 16.41 1.39
CA ILE A 92 -15.30 16.53 -0.08
C ILE A 92 -16.44 15.71 -0.70
N SER A 93 -16.84 14.58 -0.13
CA SER A 93 -17.88 13.72 -0.69
C SER A 93 -19.22 14.42 -0.93
N PRO A 94 -19.75 15.25 -0.01
CA PRO A 94 -20.96 16.05 -0.25
C PRO A 94 -20.85 17.08 -1.39
N LEU A 95 -19.63 17.50 -1.75
CA LEU A 95 -19.38 18.47 -2.83
C LEU A 95 -19.52 17.82 -4.21
N ASP A 96 -19.44 16.50 -4.30
CA ASP A 96 -19.60 15.77 -5.55
C ASP A 96 -21.08 15.63 -5.91
N LYS A 97 -21.52 16.44 -6.87
CA LYS A 97 -22.93 16.46 -7.34
C LYS A 97 -23.37 15.16 -7.99
N ASN A 98 -22.43 14.29 -8.39
CA ASN A 98 -22.75 13.00 -8.98
C ASN A 98 -22.71 11.85 -7.95
N ARG A 99 -22.46 12.13 -6.66
CA ARG A 99 -22.19 11.13 -5.60
C ARG A 99 -23.20 9.98 -5.58
N GLU A 100 -24.49 10.27 -5.80
CA GLU A 100 -25.55 9.27 -5.78
C GLU A 100 -25.33 8.13 -6.80
N GLN A 101 -24.59 8.36 -7.89
CA GLN A 101 -24.29 7.33 -8.91
C GLN A 101 -23.32 6.24 -8.44
N ILE A 102 -22.53 6.52 -7.40
CA ILE A 102 -21.55 5.57 -6.83
C ILE A 102 -21.86 5.19 -5.39
N LYS A 103 -22.74 5.95 -4.72
CA LYS A 103 -23.06 5.78 -3.30
C LYS A 103 -23.45 4.35 -2.95
N GLU A 104 -24.37 3.75 -3.70
CA GLU A 104 -24.84 2.38 -3.45
C GLU A 104 -23.72 1.35 -3.58
N ASP A 105 -22.82 1.50 -4.56
CA ASP A 105 -21.68 0.60 -4.73
C ASP A 105 -20.57 0.84 -3.71
N MET A 106 -20.52 2.03 -3.10
CA MET A 106 -19.56 2.37 -2.05
C MET A 106 -20.05 1.94 -0.65
N VAL A 107 -21.32 1.55 -0.50
CA VAL A 107 -21.82 0.91 0.72
C VAL A 107 -21.11 -0.42 0.90
N THR A 108 -20.03 -0.38 1.67
CA THR A 108 -19.18 -1.55 1.87
C THR A 108 -19.92 -2.54 2.76
N GLY A 109 -20.19 -3.72 2.21
CA GLY A 109 -20.78 -4.84 2.96
C GLY A 109 -19.72 -5.64 3.70
N ASN A 110 -20.06 -6.16 4.88
CA ASN A 110 -19.18 -7.06 5.62
C ASN A 110 -18.83 -8.33 4.81
N ASP A 111 -19.63 -8.68 3.80
CA ASP A 111 -19.45 -9.87 2.95
C ASP A 111 -18.61 -9.63 1.70
N TRP A 112 -18.09 -8.41 1.47
CA TRP A 112 -17.31 -8.11 0.27
C TRP A 112 -16.09 -9.02 0.09
N GLY A 113 -16.02 -9.72 -1.03
CA GLY A 113 -14.84 -10.45 -1.43
C GLY A 113 -13.91 -9.59 -2.28
N ARG A 114 -12.78 -10.17 -2.67
CA ARG A 114 -11.81 -9.53 -3.58
C ARG A 114 -12.41 -9.07 -4.91
N LYS A 115 -13.41 -9.80 -5.41
CA LYS A 115 -14.10 -9.46 -6.67
C LYS A 115 -14.94 -8.18 -6.53
N ASP A 116 -15.53 -7.95 -5.37
CA ASP A 116 -16.35 -6.75 -5.09
C ASP A 116 -15.49 -5.50 -5.06
N PHE A 117 -14.36 -5.52 -4.34
CA PHE A 117 -13.40 -4.40 -4.34
C PHE A 117 -12.93 -4.05 -5.75
N LYS A 118 -12.57 -5.05 -6.56
CA LYS A 118 -12.18 -4.83 -7.97
C LYS A 118 -13.30 -4.22 -8.82
N ARG A 119 -14.54 -4.68 -8.64
CA ARG A 119 -15.71 -4.12 -9.34
C ARG A 119 -15.89 -2.64 -9.01
N VAL A 120 -15.81 -2.30 -7.73
CA VAL A 120 -15.99 -0.92 -7.24
C VAL A 120 -14.86 -0.01 -7.71
N LEU A 121 -13.60 -0.45 -7.61
CA LEU A 121 -12.45 0.29 -8.14
C LEU A 121 -12.63 0.61 -9.64
N LYS A 122 -13.01 -0.38 -10.45
CA LYS A 122 -13.26 -0.17 -11.89
C LYS A 122 -14.40 0.83 -12.15
N LYS A 123 -15.46 0.80 -11.32
CA LYS A 123 -16.56 1.76 -11.42
C LYS A 123 -16.07 3.19 -11.12
N ILE A 124 -15.31 3.37 -10.03
CA ILE A 124 -14.73 4.65 -9.63
C ILE A 124 -13.76 5.20 -10.68
N GLU A 125 -12.99 4.34 -11.35
CA GLU A 125 -12.09 4.76 -12.44
C GLU A 125 -12.85 5.43 -13.60
N SER A 126 -14.00 4.88 -13.96
CA SER A 126 -14.88 5.41 -15.02
C SER A 126 -15.80 6.56 -14.58
N TYR A 127 -15.90 6.78 -13.27
CA TYR A 127 -16.83 7.73 -12.69
C TYR A 127 -16.37 9.19 -12.91
N LYS A 128 -17.35 10.04 -13.26
CA LYS A 128 -17.14 11.46 -13.55
C LYS A 128 -17.46 12.30 -12.33
N PHE A 129 -16.47 12.48 -11.47
CA PHE A 129 -16.53 13.39 -10.32
C PHE A 129 -16.88 14.82 -10.76
N LYS A 130 -17.86 15.44 -10.10
CA LYS A 130 -18.28 16.84 -10.34
C LYS A 130 -18.32 17.59 -9.01
N ILE A 131 -17.20 18.21 -8.67
CA ILE A 131 -17.05 19.01 -7.45
C ILE A 131 -17.69 20.38 -7.68
N VAL A 132 -18.52 20.80 -6.73
CA VAL A 132 -19.04 22.17 -6.62
C VAL A 132 -18.91 22.58 -5.16
N ALA A 133 -18.08 23.57 -4.88
CA ALA A 133 -17.82 24.05 -3.53
C ALA A 133 -18.51 25.40 -3.28
N ASP A 134 -18.93 25.66 -2.06
CA ASP A 134 -19.27 27.01 -1.59
C ASP A 134 -18.17 27.52 -0.65
N GLU A 135 -18.25 28.79 -0.27
CA GLU A 135 -17.26 29.44 0.59
C GLU A 135 -17.11 28.71 1.93
N LYS A 136 -18.22 28.33 2.57
CA LYS A 136 -18.23 27.60 3.84
C LYS A 136 -17.48 26.26 3.74
N ASN A 137 -17.70 25.50 2.67
CA ASN A 137 -17.02 24.23 2.44
C ASN A 137 -15.51 24.43 2.23
N LEU A 138 -15.11 25.51 1.53
CA LEU A 138 -13.72 25.86 1.32
C LEU A 138 -13.03 26.29 2.63
N GLU A 139 -13.71 27.04 3.51
CA GLU A 139 -13.19 27.44 4.83
C GLU A 139 -12.95 26.23 5.75
N ILE A 140 -13.91 25.30 5.78
CA ILE A 140 -13.77 24.05 6.54
C ILE A 140 -12.57 23.25 6.03
N LEU A 141 -12.43 23.14 4.70
CA LEU A 141 -11.33 22.43 4.08
C LEU A 141 -9.97 23.10 4.33
N GLN A 142 -9.90 24.43 4.22
CA GLN A 142 -8.70 25.22 4.52
C GLN A 142 -8.28 25.02 5.98
N THR A 143 -9.23 25.13 6.92
CA THR A 143 -8.95 24.95 8.35
C THR A 143 -8.39 23.55 8.65
N LEU A 144 -9.02 22.50 8.10
CA LEU A 144 -8.55 21.12 8.28
C LEU A 144 -7.13 20.94 7.72
N LEU A 145 -6.91 21.32 6.46
CA LEU A 145 -5.63 21.11 5.78
C LEU A 145 -4.51 21.90 6.46
N HIS A 146 -4.76 23.15 6.81
CA HIS A 146 -3.79 23.98 7.53
C HIS A 146 -3.40 23.37 8.88
N SER A 147 -4.39 22.87 9.64
CA SER A 147 -4.13 22.21 10.94
C SER A 147 -3.29 20.93 10.84
N LYS A 148 -3.17 20.34 9.64
CA LYS A 148 -2.44 19.10 9.39
C LYS A 148 -1.22 19.29 8.47
N ARG A 149 -0.82 20.53 8.17
CA ARG A 149 0.33 20.84 7.29
C ARG A 149 1.61 20.14 7.73
N ASP A 150 1.99 20.28 9.01
CA ASP A 150 3.19 19.63 9.57
C ASP A 150 3.13 18.10 9.48
N PHE A 151 1.93 17.53 9.62
CA PHE A 151 1.72 16.09 9.48
C PHE A 151 1.93 15.63 8.04
N LEU A 152 1.40 16.37 7.05
CA LEU A 152 1.60 16.08 5.63
C LEU A 152 3.09 16.17 5.22
N ILE A 153 3.82 17.16 5.74
CA ILE A 153 5.28 17.29 5.51
C ILE A 153 6.02 16.05 6.06
N LYS A 154 5.74 15.65 7.30
CA LYS A 154 6.34 14.45 7.91
C LYS A 154 6.03 13.16 7.14
N LEU A 155 4.85 13.06 6.53
CA LEU A 155 4.51 11.93 5.68
C LEU A 155 5.35 11.93 4.38
N LEU A 156 5.54 13.09 3.74
CA LEU A 156 6.38 13.21 2.53
C LEU A 156 7.85 12.87 2.79
N GLU A 157 8.34 13.15 4.00
CA GLU A 157 9.71 12.80 4.44
C GLU A 157 9.89 11.30 4.73
N ASN A 158 8.80 10.53 4.82
CA ASN A 158 8.88 9.11 5.18
C ASN A 158 9.50 8.30 4.04
N PRO A 159 10.61 7.55 4.28
CA PRO A 159 11.28 6.80 3.22
C PRO A 159 10.42 5.68 2.61
N ALA A 160 9.38 5.22 3.30
CA ALA A 160 8.43 4.26 2.74
C ALA A 160 7.61 4.83 1.56
N MET A 161 7.59 6.16 1.38
CA MET A 161 6.94 6.84 0.27
C MET A 161 7.73 6.74 -1.05
N LEU A 162 9.06 6.57 -0.97
CA LEU A 162 9.97 6.64 -2.13
C LEU A 162 9.77 5.52 -3.15
N GLU A 163 9.07 4.44 -2.78
CA GLU A 163 8.92 3.24 -3.61
C GLU A 163 7.56 3.11 -4.31
N HIS A 164 6.61 4.01 -4.04
CA HIS A 164 5.24 3.90 -4.57
C HIS A 164 4.68 5.22 -5.11
N ASP A 165 4.47 5.24 -6.43
CA ASP A 165 4.00 6.43 -7.16
C ASP A 165 2.59 6.87 -6.74
N LYS A 166 1.65 5.92 -6.55
CA LYS A 166 0.22 6.25 -6.38
C LYS A 166 -0.11 6.99 -5.08
N PHE A 167 0.37 6.51 -3.93
CA PHE A 167 0.09 7.15 -2.64
C PHE A 167 0.86 8.46 -2.48
N THR A 168 2.08 8.52 -3.03
CA THR A 168 2.86 9.77 -3.14
C THR A 168 2.10 10.82 -3.95
N ASP A 169 1.48 10.43 -5.08
CA ASP A 169 0.67 11.35 -5.89
C ASP A 169 -0.56 11.87 -5.13
N ILE A 170 -1.18 11.05 -4.28
CA ILE A 170 -2.29 11.48 -3.41
C ILE A 170 -1.80 12.52 -2.40
N LEU A 171 -0.73 12.22 -1.68
CA LEU A 171 -0.17 13.15 -0.70
C LEU A 171 0.25 14.46 -1.36
N ARG A 172 0.87 14.41 -2.54
CA ARG A 172 1.20 15.60 -3.32
C ARG A 172 -0.05 16.39 -3.73
N ALA A 173 -1.10 15.74 -4.21
CA ALA A 173 -2.34 16.42 -4.59
C ALA A 173 -3.02 17.09 -3.38
N VAL A 174 -3.03 16.43 -2.23
CA VAL A 174 -3.57 17.00 -0.97
C VAL A 174 -2.70 18.16 -0.49
N PHE A 175 -1.37 18.04 -0.56
CA PHE A 175 -0.45 19.11 -0.19
C PHE A 175 -0.55 20.31 -1.12
N HIS A 176 -0.67 20.09 -2.44
CA HIS A 176 -0.93 21.18 -3.40
C HIS A 176 -2.23 21.92 -3.11
N LEU A 177 -3.29 21.19 -2.74
CA LEU A 177 -4.55 21.79 -2.34
C LEU A 177 -4.42 22.61 -1.05
N GLU A 178 -3.63 22.13 -0.08
CA GLU A 178 -3.31 22.90 1.13
C GLU A 178 -2.53 24.18 0.81
N ASP A 179 -1.48 24.10 -0.01
CA ASP A 179 -0.68 25.25 -0.43
C ASP A 179 -1.50 26.29 -1.19
N GLU A 180 -2.42 25.86 -2.06
CA GLU A 180 -3.29 26.75 -2.85
C GLU A 180 -4.31 27.46 -1.95
N LEU A 181 -4.89 26.75 -0.98
CA LEU A 181 -5.82 27.34 -0.01
C LEU A 181 -5.10 28.23 1.02
N ALA A 182 -3.88 27.88 1.43
CA ALA A 182 -3.11 28.67 2.41
C ALA A 182 -2.70 30.05 1.90
N LYS A 183 -2.51 30.21 0.58
CA LYS A 183 -2.21 31.50 -0.06
C LYS A 183 -3.40 32.46 -0.09
N ARG A 184 -4.62 31.95 0.14
CA ARG A 184 -5.86 32.71 0.00
C ARG A 184 -6.33 33.16 1.38
N ILE A 185 -5.94 34.39 1.74
CA ILE A 185 -6.21 35.00 3.05
C ILE A 185 -7.72 35.21 3.28
N ASN A 186 -8.49 35.47 2.21
CA ASN A 186 -9.95 35.64 2.29
C ASN A 186 -10.67 34.79 1.24
N ILE A 187 -11.34 33.72 1.68
CA ILE A 187 -12.12 32.81 0.82
C ILE A 187 -13.35 33.51 0.24
N HIS A 188 -13.88 34.53 0.91
CA HIS A 188 -15.05 35.29 0.45
C HIS A 188 -14.76 36.26 -0.70
N GLU A 189 -13.50 36.48 -1.04
CA GLU A 189 -13.08 37.41 -2.10
C GLU A 189 -12.49 36.69 -3.33
N ILE A 190 -12.65 35.37 -3.44
CA ILE A 190 -12.11 34.62 -4.57
C ILE A 190 -12.85 34.92 -5.87
N SER A 191 -12.10 35.10 -6.95
CA SER A 191 -12.71 35.29 -8.27
C SER A 191 -13.43 34.00 -8.74
N PRO A 192 -14.39 34.09 -9.66
CA PRO A 192 -15.02 32.90 -10.25
C PRO A 192 -14.01 31.95 -10.92
N GLN A 193 -12.93 32.50 -11.50
CA GLN A 193 -11.87 31.71 -12.12
C GLN A 193 -11.06 30.94 -11.06
N ASP A 194 -10.68 31.61 -9.97
CA ASP A 194 -9.99 30.99 -8.85
C ASP A 194 -10.81 29.87 -8.22
N LYS A 195 -12.11 30.09 -8.04
CA LYS A 195 -13.02 29.08 -7.52
C LYS A 195 -13.02 27.83 -8.42
N ALA A 196 -13.08 28.00 -9.74
CA ALA A 196 -13.02 26.90 -10.69
C ALA A 196 -11.68 26.14 -10.63
N HIS A 197 -10.56 26.85 -10.40
CA HIS A 197 -9.25 26.23 -10.19
C HIS A 197 -9.21 25.38 -8.91
N ILE A 198 -9.72 25.91 -7.79
CA ILE A 198 -9.79 25.17 -6.51
C ILE A 198 -10.68 23.93 -6.66
N GLU A 199 -11.84 24.04 -7.30
CA GLU A 199 -12.72 22.89 -7.54
C GLU A 199 -12.03 21.80 -8.38
N ALA A 200 -11.20 22.19 -9.36
CA ALA A 200 -10.40 21.27 -10.15
C ALA A 200 -9.30 20.58 -9.32
N ASP A 201 -8.66 21.30 -8.39
CA ASP A 201 -7.63 20.74 -7.50
C ASP A 201 -8.24 19.82 -6.43
N ILE A 202 -9.38 20.19 -5.85
CA ILE A 202 -10.18 19.29 -5.00
C ILE A 202 -10.50 18.00 -5.75
N LYS A 203 -10.97 18.10 -6.99
CA LYS A 203 -11.25 16.93 -7.83
C LYS A 203 -10.01 16.08 -8.09
N ARG A 204 -8.86 16.72 -8.32
CA ARG A 204 -7.57 16.04 -8.57
C ARG A 204 -7.09 15.26 -7.35
N ALA A 205 -7.31 15.77 -6.14
CA ALA A 205 -7.03 15.04 -4.90
C ALA A 205 -8.09 13.96 -4.61
N TYR A 206 -9.37 14.27 -4.83
CA TYR A 206 -10.49 13.43 -4.40
C TYR A 206 -10.55 12.07 -5.11
N LYS A 207 -10.43 12.03 -6.45
CA LYS A 207 -10.54 10.76 -7.19
C LYS A 207 -9.49 9.72 -6.74
N PRO A 208 -8.19 10.07 -6.71
CA PRO A 208 -7.15 9.19 -6.17
C PRO A 208 -7.38 8.81 -4.70
N LEU A 209 -7.82 9.76 -3.87
CA LEU A 209 -8.11 9.53 -2.46
C LEU A 209 -9.20 8.46 -2.26
N VAL A 210 -10.29 8.51 -3.04
CA VAL A 210 -11.37 7.52 -3.00
C VAL A 210 -10.87 6.14 -3.45
N LEU A 211 -10.09 6.07 -4.53
CA LEU A 211 -9.52 4.81 -5.03
C LEU A 211 -8.57 4.15 -4.01
N GLU A 212 -7.72 4.95 -3.37
CA GLU A 212 -6.80 4.48 -2.36
C GLU A 212 -7.52 4.04 -1.10
N TRP A 213 -8.57 4.76 -0.69
CA TRP A 213 -9.40 4.33 0.44
C TRP A 213 -9.98 2.94 0.21
N VAL A 214 -10.51 2.66 -0.99
CA VAL A 214 -11.09 1.33 -1.31
C VAL A 214 -10.01 0.25 -1.33
N SER A 215 -8.82 0.58 -1.84
CA SER A 215 -7.66 -0.32 -1.82
C SER A 215 -7.18 -0.59 -0.39
N TYR A 216 -7.19 0.43 0.46
CA TYR A 216 -6.83 0.36 1.87
C TYR A 216 -7.84 -0.49 2.67
N LEU A 217 -9.13 -0.40 2.37
CA LEU A 217 -10.10 -1.34 2.93
C LEU A 217 -9.83 -2.79 2.55
N GLU A 218 -9.50 -3.09 1.28
CA GLU A 218 -9.20 -4.46 0.87
C GLU A 218 -8.02 -5.00 1.70
N TYR A 219 -7.01 -4.16 1.93
CA TYR A 219 -5.90 -4.46 2.82
C TYR A 219 -6.36 -4.72 4.26
N LEU A 220 -7.13 -3.79 4.85
CA LEU A 220 -7.64 -3.91 6.22
C LEU A 220 -8.48 -5.17 6.39
N LYS A 221 -9.35 -5.48 5.44
CA LYS A 221 -10.19 -6.68 5.51
C LYS A 221 -9.36 -7.96 5.61
N ARG A 222 -8.24 -8.03 4.91
CA ARG A 222 -7.37 -9.21 4.90
C ARG A 222 -6.43 -9.28 6.10
N GLN A 223 -5.92 -8.15 6.57
CA GLN A 223 -4.85 -8.13 7.58
C GLN A 223 -5.37 -7.77 8.98
N HIS A 224 -6.38 -6.90 9.07
CA HIS A 224 -6.94 -6.40 10.32
C HIS A 224 -8.46 -6.21 10.24
N PRO A 225 -9.26 -7.31 10.27
CA PRO A 225 -10.71 -7.26 10.08
C PRO A 225 -11.46 -6.31 11.05
N TYR A 226 -10.94 -6.12 12.26
CA TYR A 226 -11.51 -5.18 13.23
C TYR A 226 -11.41 -3.72 12.76
N TYR A 227 -10.24 -3.30 12.26
CA TYR A 227 -10.06 -1.95 11.71
C TYR A 227 -10.87 -1.73 10.43
N PHE A 228 -11.08 -2.79 9.63
CA PHE A 228 -11.97 -2.73 8.46
C PHE A 228 -13.38 -2.32 8.87
N LEU A 229 -13.98 -2.98 9.88
CA LEU A 229 -15.33 -2.64 10.35
C LEU A 229 -15.41 -1.19 10.83
N PHE A 230 -14.43 -0.75 11.61
CA PHE A 230 -14.37 0.64 12.08
C PHE A 230 -14.28 1.66 10.94
N ALA A 231 -13.40 1.40 9.96
CA ALA A 231 -13.23 2.27 8.79
C ALA A 231 -14.50 2.35 7.94
N VAL A 232 -15.22 1.23 7.77
CA VAL A 232 -16.50 1.19 7.06
C VAL A 232 -17.56 1.99 7.80
N LEU A 233 -17.67 1.85 9.13
CA LEU A 233 -18.68 2.53 9.94
C LEU A 233 -18.49 4.05 9.98
N THR A 234 -17.24 4.49 10.04
CA THR A 234 -16.87 5.92 10.13
C THR A 234 -16.72 6.61 8.77
N SER A 235 -16.79 5.85 7.68
CA SER A 235 -16.72 6.36 6.31
C SER A 235 -17.90 7.27 5.96
N PRO A 236 -17.71 8.29 5.08
CA PRO A 236 -18.82 9.07 4.54
C PRO A 236 -19.76 8.28 3.63
N PHE A 237 -19.42 7.04 3.29
CA PHE A 237 -20.25 6.13 2.50
C PHE A 237 -21.02 5.11 3.36
N SER A 238 -20.88 5.18 4.69
CA SER A 238 -21.61 4.35 5.65
C SER A 238 -23.11 4.67 5.66
N LYS A 239 -23.95 3.64 5.83
CA LYS A 239 -25.41 3.82 6.00
C LYS A 239 -25.78 4.67 7.22
N ASN A 240 -24.99 4.64 8.30
CA ASN A 240 -25.28 5.41 9.52
C ASN A 240 -24.92 6.90 9.41
N ASN A 241 -24.01 7.27 8.51
CA ASN A 241 -23.69 8.67 8.21
C ASN A 241 -24.61 9.26 7.12
N LEU A 242 -25.65 8.50 6.73
CA LEU A 242 -26.81 8.99 6.01
C LEU A 242 -27.86 9.38 7.04
N ALA A 243 -27.70 10.53 7.68
CA ALA A 243 -28.84 11.12 8.39
C ALA A 243 -29.95 11.38 7.35
N PRO A 244 -31.23 11.12 7.69
CA PRO A 244 -32.34 11.56 6.87
C PRO A 244 -32.32 13.09 6.90
N GLU A 245 -32.35 13.72 5.72
CA GLU A 245 -32.69 15.14 5.64
C GLU A 245 -34.08 15.30 6.28
N SER A 246 -34.12 15.95 7.44
CA SER A 246 -35.33 16.48 8.07
C SER A 246 -35.43 17.96 7.81
#